data_AF-A0A7X0H8F0-F1
#
_entry.id   AF-A0A7X0H8F0-F1
#
_cell.length_a   1.000
_cell.length_b   1.000
_cell.length_c   1.000
_cell.angle_alpha   90.00
_cell.angle_beta   90.00
_cell.angle_gamma   90.00
#
_symmetry.space_group_name_H-M   'P 1'
#
loop_
_entity.id
_entity.type
_entity.pdbx_description
1 polymer ?
#
loop_
_entity_poly.entity_id
_entity_poly.type
_entity_poly.pdbx_seq_one_letter_code
_entity_poly.pdbx_strand_id
1 'polypeptide(L)'
;MQAYGMKTLLLPLCCLVAFLPTGISAQPSVEEQMLEELKLLRADVKALKAQVDSLEEKLSEQPKPVDEVEDLGPWGDAWQERKADPEKLAEIEAKINGHLTEGEALQLVQEIDLLTAGQNSFSPQDPQTRLLAKIGNLHPPVIIDAMSLHNLHHHIDYGLNRIKWRDHKELVLDQLAQQPGLVKVLISNGWVEEATPTLLDGLRAREDLPIEWFRAALVVAEPGDHDAVARYFAGMEAWEIDEAYDLLRLERDFDLDHAVELAWEMSRFDDQHDRLAVAQFAAAHGHLDALGVLFGALPDDEDPEGEHAHMFWHGEDPRSIIMLLTPARGSNAELKEWFEAKEKFLIFDPNRSKWFVQQASVS
;
A
#
# COMPACT_ATOMS: atom_id res chain seq x y z
N MET A 1 -50.37 -29.81 -28.10
CA MET A 1 -51.45 -29.85 -27.09
C MET A 1 -51.49 -28.48 -26.40
N GLN A 2 -52.69 -27.90 -26.21
CA GLN A 2 -53.06 -26.77 -25.31
C GLN A 2 -51.98 -25.68 -25.06
N ALA A 3 -52.00 -24.46 -25.61
CA ALA A 3 -53.03 -23.55 -26.14
C ALA A 3 -53.84 -22.73 -25.09
N TYR A 4 -54.02 -21.44 -25.41
CA TYR A 4 -54.73 -20.34 -24.71
C TYR A 4 -53.99 -19.65 -23.52
N GLY A 5 -53.92 -18.31 -23.45
CA GLY A 5 -54.43 -17.32 -24.43
C GLY A 5 -54.10 -15.85 -24.10
N MET A 6 -54.17 -15.00 -25.14
CA MET A 6 -54.04 -13.53 -25.06
C MET A 6 -55.10 -12.87 -24.17
N LYS A 7 -54.81 -11.68 -23.63
CA LYS A 7 -55.83 -10.63 -23.43
C LYS A 7 -55.26 -9.22 -23.52
N THR A 8 -55.53 -8.57 -24.64
CA THR A 8 -55.39 -7.12 -24.86
C THR A 8 -56.60 -6.39 -24.28
N LEU A 9 -56.40 -5.29 -23.55
CA LEU A 9 -57.41 -4.29 -23.16
C LEU A 9 -56.67 -2.94 -23.07
N LEU A 10 -56.73 -2.02 -24.03
CA LEU A 10 -57.85 -1.15 -24.42
C LEU A 10 -58.48 -0.38 -23.25
N LEU A 11 -58.08 0.90 -23.12
CA LEU A 11 -58.87 1.94 -22.47
C LEU A 11 -60.25 2.07 -23.15
N PRO A 12 -61.27 2.56 -22.44
CA PRO A 12 -61.64 3.96 -22.67
C PRO A 12 -61.93 4.73 -21.37
N LEU A 13 -61.26 5.87 -21.19
CA LEU A 13 -61.65 6.88 -20.20
C LEU A 13 -62.26 8.05 -20.97
N CYS A 14 -63.59 8.16 -20.96
CA CYS A 14 -64.31 9.24 -21.65
C CYS A 14 -65.24 10.01 -20.70
N CYS A 15 -65.10 11.34 -20.77
CA CYS A 15 -66.12 12.35 -20.53
C CYS A 15 -66.69 12.51 -19.11
N LEU A 16 -66.19 13.56 -18.43
CA LEU A 16 -67.10 14.60 -17.95
C LEU A 16 -66.39 15.97 -18.03
N VAL A 17 -66.93 16.86 -18.87
CA VAL A 17 -66.46 18.24 -19.08
C VAL A 17 -67.50 19.20 -18.50
N ALA A 18 -67.05 20.19 -17.72
CA ALA A 18 -67.85 21.37 -17.38
C ALA A 18 -66.96 22.62 -17.25
N PHE A 19 -67.38 23.72 -17.87
CA PHE A 19 -66.74 25.05 -17.93
C PHE A 19 -67.13 25.89 -16.69
N LEU A 20 -66.48 26.99 -16.24
CA LEU A 20 -65.21 27.75 -16.49
C LEU A 20 -65.11 28.78 -15.30
N PRO A 21 -64.22 29.82 -15.19
CA PRO A 21 -63.14 30.29 -16.07
C PRO A 21 -61.77 30.57 -15.40
N THR A 22 -60.80 30.96 -16.24
CA THR A 22 -59.55 31.72 -15.95
C THR A 22 -58.54 31.14 -14.96
N GLY A 23 -57.50 30.50 -15.51
CA GLY A 23 -56.30 30.10 -14.77
C GLY A 23 -55.39 29.16 -15.57
N ILE A 24 -55.24 29.39 -16.88
CA ILE A 24 -54.38 28.53 -17.74
C ILE A 24 -52.92 28.83 -17.41
N SER A 25 -52.38 28.10 -16.43
CA SER A 25 -50.94 27.87 -16.33
C SER A 25 -50.55 27.03 -17.54
N ALA A 26 -49.91 27.66 -18.52
CA ALA A 26 -49.29 26.93 -19.61
C ALA A 26 -48.17 26.08 -19.02
N GLN A 27 -48.30 24.75 -19.09
CA GLN A 27 -47.12 23.90 -18.89
C GLN A 27 -46.14 24.23 -20.01
N PRO A 28 -44.86 24.54 -19.69
CA PRO A 28 -43.87 24.80 -20.72
C PRO A 28 -43.73 23.57 -21.60
N SER A 29 -43.60 23.80 -22.90
CA SER A 29 -43.28 22.76 -23.87
C SER A 29 -41.96 22.06 -23.53
N VAL A 30 -41.75 20.85 -24.05
CA VAL A 30 -40.49 20.12 -23.85
C VAL A 30 -39.29 20.94 -24.33
N GLU A 31 -39.45 21.73 -25.40
CA GLU A 31 -38.42 22.65 -25.89
C GLU A 31 -38.13 23.79 -24.89
N GLU A 32 -39.15 24.35 -24.24
CA GLU A 32 -38.97 25.38 -23.21
C GLU A 32 -38.33 24.81 -21.93
N GLN A 33 -38.67 23.58 -21.55
CA GLN A 33 -38.03 22.87 -20.43
C GLN A 33 -36.54 22.62 -20.71
N MET A 34 -36.21 22.08 -21.89
CA MET A 34 -34.82 21.89 -22.33
C MET A 34 -34.05 23.21 -22.43
N LEU A 35 -34.70 24.30 -22.86
CA LEU A 35 -34.09 25.64 -22.90
C LEU A 35 -33.78 26.18 -21.49
N GLU A 36 -34.60 25.87 -20.49
CA GLU A 36 -34.35 26.31 -19.11
C GLU A 36 -33.27 25.45 -18.43
N GLU A 37 -33.26 24.13 -18.65
CA GLU A 37 -32.16 23.24 -18.23
C GLU A 37 -30.82 23.67 -18.87
N LEU A 38 -30.81 24.02 -20.16
CA LEU A 38 -29.60 24.54 -20.83
C LEU A 38 -29.14 25.88 -20.27
N LYS A 39 -30.03 26.75 -19.76
CA LYS A 39 -29.63 27.98 -19.06
C LYS A 39 -29.04 27.67 -17.68
N LEU A 40 -29.64 26.76 -16.92
CA LEU A 40 -29.15 26.29 -15.63
C LEU A 40 -27.74 25.68 -15.78
N LEU A 41 -27.58 24.70 -16.65
CA LEU A 41 -26.27 24.07 -16.93
C LEU A 41 -25.22 25.10 -17.37
N ARG A 42 -25.61 26.12 -18.15
CA ARG A 42 -24.69 27.19 -18.56
C ARG A 42 -24.33 28.15 -17.42
N ALA A 43 -25.23 28.36 -16.46
CA ALA A 43 -24.95 29.11 -15.25
C ALA A 43 -24.02 28.31 -14.32
N ASP A 44 -24.26 27.01 -14.16
CA ASP A 44 -23.45 26.11 -13.33
C ASP A 44 -22.04 25.96 -13.90
N VAL A 45 -21.88 25.74 -15.21
CA VAL A 45 -20.56 25.73 -15.88
C VAL A 45 -19.83 27.06 -15.70
N LYS A 46 -20.53 28.20 -15.68
CA LYS A 46 -19.93 29.51 -15.42
C LYS A 46 -19.52 29.67 -13.95
N ALA A 47 -20.32 29.17 -13.01
CA ALA A 47 -20.02 29.20 -11.58
C ALA A 47 -18.83 28.29 -11.24
N LEU A 48 -18.81 27.06 -11.76
CA LEU A 48 -17.70 26.12 -11.66
C LEU A 48 -16.42 26.70 -12.27
N LYS A 49 -16.51 27.35 -13.45
CA LYS A 49 -15.34 28.01 -14.02
C LYS A 49 -14.82 29.13 -13.12
N ALA A 50 -15.68 29.97 -12.56
CA ALA A 50 -15.25 31.01 -11.62
C ALA A 50 -14.64 30.43 -10.31
N GLN A 51 -15.07 29.25 -9.87
CA GLN A 51 -14.45 28.52 -8.77
C GLN A 51 -13.07 27.98 -9.15
N VAL A 52 -12.92 27.40 -10.35
CA VAL A 52 -11.61 26.95 -10.88
C VAL A 52 -10.66 28.13 -11.04
N ASP A 53 -11.07 29.21 -11.71
CA ASP A 53 -10.25 30.42 -11.90
C ASP A 53 -9.80 30.99 -10.51
N SER A 54 -10.67 30.97 -9.49
CA SER A 54 -10.33 31.39 -8.12
C SER A 54 -9.44 30.40 -7.35
N LEU A 55 -9.52 29.10 -7.66
CA LEU A 55 -8.63 28.08 -7.10
C LEU A 55 -7.25 28.15 -7.76
N GLU A 56 -7.16 28.40 -9.07
CA GLU A 56 -5.91 28.65 -9.79
C GLU A 56 -5.21 29.91 -9.27
N GLU A 57 -5.96 31.00 -9.03
CA GLU A 57 -5.43 32.21 -8.40
C GLU A 57 -4.84 31.91 -7.02
N LYS A 58 -5.58 31.23 -6.14
CA LYS A 58 -5.09 30.80 -4.81
C LYS A 58 -3.90 29.85 -4.89
N LEU A 59 -3.86 28.94 -5.86
CA LEU A 59 -2.74 28.03 -6.08
C LEU A 59 -1.49 28.79 -6.58
N SER A 60 -1.68 29.90 -7.29
CA SER A 60 -0.60 30.80 -7.72
C SER A 60 -0.08 31.73 -6.60
N GLU A 61 -0.93 32.01 -5.60
CA GLU A 61 -0.58 32.75 -4.38
C GLU A 61 0.06 31.86 -3.29
N GLN A 62 -0.16 30.54 -3.33
CA GLN A 62 0.62 29.61 -2.51
C GLN A 62 2.11 29.75 -2.87
N PRO A 63 3.02 29.72 -1.88
CA PRO A 63 4.44 29.70 -2.18
C PRO A 63 4.72 28.46 -3.03
N LYS A 64 5.22 28.69 -4.25
CA LYS A 64 5.67 27.59 -5.10
C LYS A 64 6.63 26.71 -4.30
N PRO A 65 6.61 25.37 -4.49
CA PRO A 65 7.69 24.54 -3.96
C PRO A 65 9.01 25.16 -4.42
N VAL A 66 9.96 25.26 -3.49
CA VAL A 66 11.20 26.01 -3.70
C VAL A 66 12.04 25.24 -4.72
N ASP A 67 11.92 25.64 -5.99
CA ASP A 67 12.72 25.13 -7.12
C ASP A 67 14.21 25.56 -7.02
N GLU A 68 14.62 26.24 -5.94
CA GLU A 68 16.03 26.31 -5.52
C GLU A 68 16.46 24.95 -4.92
N VAL A 69 16.47 23.93 -5.78
CA VAL A 69 17.49 22.89 -5.68
C VAL A 69 18.80 23.58 -6.06
N GLU A 70 19.45 24.20 -5.07
CA GLU A 70 20.88 24.49 -5.17
C GLU A 70 21.61 23.21 -5.59
N ASP A 71 22.71 23.37 -6.31
CA ASP A 71 23.56 22.28 -6.82
C ASP A 71 24.16 21.49 -5.64
N LEU A 72 23.37 20.57 -5.10
CA LEU A 72 23.73 19.69 -3.99
C LEU A 72 24.76 18.69 -4.50
N GLY A 73 26.02 19.10 -4.39
CA GLY A 73 27.18 18.23 -4.58
C GLY A 73 27.08 16.96 -3.72
N PRO A 74 27.91 15.95 -4.01
CA PRO A 74 27.68 14.57 -3.60
C PRO A 74 27.58 14.41 -2.08
N TRP A 75 26.34 14.30 -1.59
CA TRP A 75 25.94 13.72 -0.30
C TRP A 75 26.73 14.19 0.94
N GLY A 76 27.02 15.49 1.04
CA GLY A 76 27.70 16.09 2.20
C GLY A 76 27.07 17.41 2.67
N ASP A 77 26.82 17.51 3.98
CA ASP A 77 26.64 18.74 4.77
C ASP A 77 25.37 19.63 4.60
N ALA A 78 24.34 19.25 3.83
CA ALA A 78 23.15 20.10 3.62
C ALA A 78 21.76 19.45 3.82
N TRP A 79 21.63 18.28 4.46
CA TRP A 79 20.32 17.75 4.87
C TRP A 79 19.73 18.56 6.04
N GLN A 80 19.01 19.62 5.73
CA GLN A 80 18.22 20.37 6.72
C GLN A 80 16.86 19.70 6.97
N GLU A 81 16.57 19.47 8.25
CA GLU A 81 15.30 18.93 8.71
C GLU A 81 14.19 19.99 8.58
N ARG A 82 13.18 19.73 7.74
CA ARG A 82 12.03 20.60 7.52
C ARG A 82 10.84 20.09 8.31
N LYS A 83 10.35 20.93 9.23
CA LYS A 83 9.17 20.67 10.08
C LYS A 83 8.10 21.73 9.86
N ALA A 84 6.88 21.40 10.27
CA ALA A 84 5.75 22.32 10.26
C ALA A 84 5.96 23.43 11.30
N ASP A 85 5.31 24.56 11.04
CA ASP A 85 5.25 25.70 11.93
C ASP A 85 4.57 25.34 13.28
N PRO A 86 5.33 25.28 14.39
CA PRO A 86 4.79 24.82 15.67
C PRO A 86 3.81 25.82 16.30
N GLU A 87 3.90 27.11 15.95
CA GLU A 87 2.98 28.13 16.46
C GLU A 87 1.60 27.96 15.82
N LYS A 88 1.55 27.78 14.49
CA LYS A 88 0.28 27.50 13.78
C LYS A 88 -0.36 26.17 14.19
N LEU A 89 0.45 25.14 14.44
CA LEU A 89 -0.08 23.87 14.99
C LEU A 89 -0.65 24.05 16.42
N ALA A 90 -0.12 24.97 17.22
CA ALA A 90 -0.70 25.32 18.52
C ALA A 90 -2.00 26.14 18.39
N GLU A 91 -2.14 27.00 17.39
CA GLU A 91 -3.40 27.67 17.05
C GLU A 91 -4.49 26.66 16.68
N ILE A 92 -4.14 25.65 15.86
CA ILE A 92 -5.04 24.52 15.54
C ILE A 92 -5.40 23.73 16.81
N GLU A 93 -4.43 23.47 17.70
CA GLU A 93 -4.70 22.77 18.96
C GLU A 93 -5.75 23.48 19.81
N ALA A 94 -5.75 24.82 19.82
CA ALA A 94 -6.71 25.63 20.57
C ALA A 94 -8.14 25.60 19.99
N LYS A 95 -8.30 25.30 18.69
CA LYS A 95 -9.61 25.13 18.04
C LYS A 95 -10.27 23.79 18.40
N ILE A 96 -9.49 22.72 18.61
CA ILE A 96 -10.01 21.37 18.89
C ILE A 96 -10.68 21.31 20.26
N ASN A 97 -12.01 21.16 20.26
CA ASN A 97 -12.83 21.14 21.47
C ASN A 97 -13.91 20.04 21.39
N GLY A 98 -14.54 19.69 22.51
CA GLY A 98 -15.53 18.59 22.60
C GLY A 98 -16.87 18.82 21.90
N HIS A 99 -17.07 19.95 21.22
CA HIS A 99 -18.26 20.29 20.43
C HIS A 99 -17.94 20.60 18.96
N LEU A 100 -16.71 20.29 18.51
CA LEU A 100 -16.31 20.36 17.12
C LEU A 100 -17.32 19.63 16.24
N THR A 101 -17.77 20.24 15.14
CA THR A 101 -18.60 19.57 14.13
C THR A 101 -17.73 18.81 13.13
N GLU A 102 -18.31 17.86 12.39
CA GLU A 102 -17.61 17.07 11.37
C GLU A 102 -16.98 17.97 10.28
N GLY A 103 -17.70 19.02 9.84
CA GLY A 103 -17.19 19.99 8.86
C GLY A 103 -16.04 20.85 9.38
N GLU A 104 -16.06 21.23 10.67
CA GLU A 104 -14.92 21.90 11.30
C GLU A 104 -13.75 20.94 11.49
N ALA A 105 -13.99 19.68 11.85
CA ALA A 105 -12.95 18.66 11.95
C ALA A 105 -12.23 18.44 10.61
N LEU A 106 -12.98 18.34 9.51
CA LEU A 106 -12.42 18.25 8.16
C LEU A 106 -11.55 19.48 7.81
N GLN A 107 -12.02 20.68 8.14
CA GLN A 107 -11.24 21.92 7.94
C GLN A 107 -9.94 21.91 8.74
N LEU A 108 -9.97 21.48 10.02
CA LEU A 108 -8.75 21.39 10.83
C LEU A 108 -7.77 20.37 10.27
N VAL A 109 -8.23 19.22 9.75
CA VAL A 109 -7.34 18.24 9.11
C VAL A 109 -6.71 18.82 7.84
N GLN A 110 -7.48 19.55 7.02
CA GLN A 110 -6.96 20.25 5.83
C GLN A 110 -5.96 21.37 6.20
N GLU A 111 -6.19 22.12 7.27
CA GLU A 111 -5.20 23.07 7.80
C GLU A 111 -3.90 22.35 8.24
N ILE A 112 -3.99 21.18 8.87
CA ILE A 112 -2.82 20.38 9.26
C ILE A 112 -2.07 19.85 8.02
N ASP A 113 -2.78 19.33 7.01
CA ASP A 113 -2.18 18.85 5.75
C ASP A 113 -1.36 19.94 5.05
N LEU A 114 -1.93 21.13 4.89
CA LEU A 114 -1.26 22.29 4.28
C LEU A 114 -0.03 22.75 5.07
N LEU A 115 -0.04 22.68 6.41
CA LEU A 115 1.13 22.97 7.24
C LEU A 115 2.19 21.86 7.21
N THR A 116 1.82 20.66 6.78
CA THR A 116 2.69 19.48 6.67
C THR A 116 3.43 19.42 5.33
N ALA A 117 2.94 20.13 4.31
CA ALA A 117 3.52 20.14 2.96
C ALA A 117 5.03 20.50 2.97
N GLY A 118 5.84 19.68 2.30
CA GLY A 118 7.29 19.89 2.16
C GLY A 118 8.15 19.46 3.36
N GLN A 119 7.56 18.90 4.43
CA GLN A 119 8.30 18.18 5.47
C GLN A 119 9.12 17.02 4.87
N ASN A 120 10.25 16.71 5.50
CA ASN A 120 11.15 15.60 5.10
C ASN A 120 11.63 14.75 6.30
N SER A 121 11.03 14.93 7.46
CA SER A 121 11.32 14.18 8.69
C SER A 121 10.04 14.05 9.49
N PHE A 122 9.76 12.83 9.94
CA PHE A 122 8.48 12.43 10.52
C PHE A 122 8.70 11.58 11.76
N SER A 123 7.93 11.85 12.81
CA SER A 123 8.09 11.24 14.12
C SER A 123 6.74 10.92 14.77
N PRO A 124 6.62 9.81 15.51
CA PRO A 124 5.46 9.57 16.37
C PRO A 124 5.27 10.64 17.46
N GLN A 125 6.30 11.45 17.73
CA GLN A 125 6.24 12.56 18.70
C GLN A 125 5.75 13.89 18.10
N ASP A 126 5.59 14.00 16.77
CA ASP A 126 5.23 15.25 16.13
C ASP A 126 3.84 15.78 16.57
N PRO A 127 3.64 17.11 16.63
CA PRO A 127 2.39 17.67 17.09
C PRO A 127 1.20 17.25 16.20
N GLN A 128 1.41 17.15 14.88
CA GLN A 128 0.39 16.71 13.90
C GLN A 128 -0.21 15.36 14.31
N THR A 129 0.62 14.35 14.61
CA THR A 129 0.23 13.02 15.09
C THR A 129 -0.71 13.08 16.31
N ARG A 130 -0.45 14.01 17.24
CA ARG A 130 -1.27 14.22 18.45
C ARG A 130 -2.56 14.99 18.14
N LEU A 131 -2.54 15.93 17.20
CA LEU A 131 -3.73 16.69 16.78
C LEU A 131 -4.71 15.81 16.00
N LEU A 132 -4.22 15.04 15.04
CA LEU A 132 -5.01 14.08 14.26
C LEU A 132 -5.66 13.03 15.17
N ALA A 133 -4.90 12.50 16.15
CA ALA A 133 -5.46 11.61 17.17
C ALA A 133 -6.55 12.28 18.03
N LYS A 134 -6.41 13.56 18.39
CA LYS A 134 -7.47 14.30 19.10
C LYS A 134 -8.72 14.47 18.25
N ILE A 135 -8.56 14.82 16.97
CA ILE A 135 -9.68 14.96 16.02
C ILE A 135 -10.37 13.61 15.82
N GLY A 136 -9.63 12.53 15.59
CA GLY A 136 -10.19 11.18 15.41
C GLY A 136 -10.89 10.60 16.64
N ASN A 137 -10.53 11.02 17.85
CA ASN A 137 -11.27 10.69 19.07
C ASN A 137 -12.63 11.42 19.18
N LEU A 138 -12.92 12.38 18.32
CA LEU A 138 -14.21 13.10 18.21
C LEU A 138 -14.95 12.74 16.92
N HIS A 139 -14.22 12.63 15.81
CA HIS A 139 -14.71 12.36 14.45
C HIS A 139 -13.84 11.30 13.77
N PRO A 140 -13.97 10.01 14.12
CA PRO A 140 -13.20 8.94 13.48
C PRO A 140 -13.32 8.87 11.95
N PRO A 141 -14.51 9.03 11.32
CA PRO A 141 -14.65 9.00 9.85
C PRO A 141 -13.73 10.00 9.15
N VAL A 142 -13.61 11.23 9.69
CA VAL A 142 -12.77 12.29 9.12
C VAL A 142 -11.29 11.89 9.08
N ILE A 143 -10.82 11.08 10.03
CA ILE A 143 -9.44 10.56 9.99
C ILE A 143 -9.28 9.42 9.00
N ILE A 144 -10.31 8.58 8.80
CA ILE A 144 -10.31 7.52 7.79
C ILE A 144 -10.24 8.13 6.38
N ASP A 145 -11.09 9.13 6.10
CA ASP A 145 -11.06 9.87 4.82
C ASP A 145 -9.70 10.55 4.58
N ALA A 146 -9.11 11.09 5.65
CA ALA A 146 -7.81 11.74 5.62
C ALA A 146 -6.62 10.81 5.37
N MET A 147 -6.76 9.48 5.48
CA MET A 147 -5.68 8.53 5.19
C MET A 147 -5.20 8.62 3.73
N SER A 148 -6.04 9.15 2.83
CA SER A 148 -5.68 9.42 1.44
C SER A 148 -4.86 10.71 1.23
N LEU A 149 -4.64 11.53 2.27
CA LEU A 149 -3.89 12.79 2.18
C LEU A 149 -2.38 12.54 2.28
N HIS A 150 -1.67 12.74 1.17
CA HIS A 150 -0.27 12.38 1.02
C HIS A 150 0.66 12.97 2.08
N ASN A 151 0.52 14.25 2.46
CA ASN A 151 1.42 14.84 3.46
C ASN A 151 1.17 14.28 4.87
N LEU A 152 -0.05 13.80 5.15
CA LEU A 152 -0.43 13.32 6.48
C LEU A 152 -0.21 11.83 6.72
N HIS A 153 0.09 11.03 5.69
CA HIS A 153 0.08 9.56 5.81
C HIS A 153 0.91 9.03 6.99
N HIS A 154 2.17 9.45 7.16
CA HIS A 154 3.01 9.07 8.32
C HIS A 154 2.40 9.52 9.68
N HIS A 155 1.85 10.73 9.75
CA HIS A 155 1.28 11.29 10.98
C HIS A 155 -0.03 10.62 11.38
N ILE A 156 -0.85 10.22 10.40
CA ILE A 156 -2.06 9.44 10.63
C ILE A 156 -1.67 8.05 11.08
N ASP A 157 -0.74 7.37 10.39
CA ASP A 157 -0.27 6.03 10.75
C ASP A 157 0.23 5.96 12.21
N TYR A 158 1.12 6.87 12.62
CA TYR A 158 1.55 7.02 14.01
C TYR A 158 0.43 7.42 14.99
N GLY A 159 -0.64 8.03 14.48
CA GLY A 159 -1.80 8.52 15.22
C GLY A 159 -2.91 7.49 15.43
N LEU A 160 -3.06 6.51 14.53
CA LEU A 160 -4.16 5.52 14.52
C LEU A 160 -4.29 4.82 15.87
N ASN A 161 -3.18 4.34 16.44
CA ASN A 161 -3.17 3.63 17.73
C ASN A 161 -3.48 4.53 18.96
N ARG A 162 -3.74 5.83 18.78
CA ARG A 162 -4.13 6.79 19.83
C ARG A 162 -5.62 7.16 19.78
N ILE A 163 -6.36 6.67 18.79
CA ILE A 163 -7.81 6.86 18.65
C ILE A 163 -8.55 5.72 19.34
N LYS A 164 -9.65 6.03 20.04
CA LYS A 164 -10.49 5.05 20.74
C LYS A 164 -11.44 4.33 19.78
N TRP A 165 -10.88 3.45 18.95
CA TRP A 165 -11.65 2.70 17.95
C TRP A 165 -12.73 1.76 18.49
N ARG A 166 -12.68 1.41 19.79
CA ARG A 166 -13.56 0.39 20.38
C ARG A 166 -15.06 0.64 20.16
N ASP A 167 -15.48 1.89 20.16
CA ASP A 167 -16.89 2.30 19.95
C ASP A 167 -17.23 2.45 18.45
N HIS A 168 -16.27 2.18 17.57
CA HIS A 168 -16.30 2.39 16.12
C HIS A 168 -15.80 1.15 15.33
N LYS A 169 -15.83 -0.04 15.92
CA LYS A 169 -15.34 -1.29 15.29
C LYS A 169 -15.93 -1.54 13.90
N GLU A 170 -17.25 -1.45 13.76
CA GLU A 170 -17.93 -1.70 12.48
C GLU A 170 -17.44 -0.76 11.38
N LEU A 171 -17.23 0.53 11.69
CA LEU A 171 -16.66 1.51 10.76
C LEU A 171 -15.25 1.11 10.29
N VAL A 172 -14.42 0.56 11.17
CA VAL A 172 -13.07 0.10 10.81
C VAL A 172 -13.13 -1.14 9.90
N LEU A 173 -14.03 -2.08 10.17
CA LEU A 173 -14.24 -3.26 9.34
C LEU A 173 -14.82 -2.90 7.95
N ASP A 174 -15.83 -2.02 7.91
CA ASP A 174 -16.49 -1.55 6.69
C ASP A 174 -15.56 -0.77 5.75
N GLN A 175 -14.53 -0.11 6.29
CA GLN A 175 -13.58 0.73 5.54
C GLN A 175 -12.22 0.04 5.27
N LEU A 176 -12.00 -1.16 5.81
CA LEU A 176 -10.71 -1.85 5.73
C LEU A 176 -10.23 -2.06 4.28
N ALA A 177 -11.13 -2.48 3.38
CA ALA A 177 -10.80 -2.75 1.98
C ALA A 177 -10.34 -1.49 1.22
N GLN A 178 -10.90 -0.33 1.58
CA GLN A 178 -10.61 0.97 0.97
C GLN A 178 -9.38 1.62 1.61
N GLN A 179 -9.11 1.36 2.90
CA GLN A 179 -8.03 1.97 3.68
C GLN A 179 -7.16 0.92 4.38
N PRO A 180 -6.21 0.27 3.66
CA PRO A 180 -5.42 -0.84 4.20
C PRO A 180 -4.67 -0.57 5.50
N GLY A 181 -4.23 0.67 5.74
CA GLY A 181 -3.56 1.06 6.99
C GLY A 181 -4.41 0.82 8.25
N LEU A 182 -5.73 0.67 8.12
CA LEU A 182 -6.61 0.28 9.22
C LEU A 182 -6.32 -1.12 9.78
N VAL A 183 -5.57 -1.97 9.08
CA VAL A 183 -5.17 -3.29 9.62
C VAL A 183 -4.36 -3.19 10.92
N LYS A 184 -3.60 -2.10 11.11
CA LYS A 184 -2.91 -1.80 12.38
C LYS A 184 -3.89 -1.60 13.55
N VAL A 185 -5.09 -1.08 13.27
CA VAL A 185 -6.18 -0.94 14.24
C VAL A 185 -6.80 -2.30 14.57
N LEU A 186 -6.99 -3.17 13.57
CA LEU A 186 -7.49 -4.53 13.79
C LEU A 186 -6.56 -5.34 14.69
N ILE A 187 -5.26 -5.34 14.38
CA ILE A 187 -4.23 -6.05 15.15
C ILE A 187 -4.20 -5.53 16.60
N SER A 188 -4.12 -4.20 16.79
CA SER A 188 -4.00 -3.60 18.13
C SER A 188 -5.23 -3.78 19.02
N ASN A 189 -6.41 -4.01 18.44
CA ASN A 189 -7.65 -4.26 19.18
C ASN A 189 -8.07 -5.75 19.21
N GLY A 190 -7.34 -6.63 18.51
CA GLY A 190 -7.64 -8.06 18.43
C GLY A 190 -8.91 -8.38 17.63
N TRP A 191 -9.08 -7.74 16.46
CA TRP A 191 -10.25 -7.90 15.57
C TRP A 191 -9.93 -8.57 14.23
N VAL A 192 -8.84 -9.34 14.19
CA VAL A 192 -8.35 -9.95 12.95
C VAL A 192 -9.30 -11.07 12.47
N GLU A 193 -9.80 -11.90 13.39
CA GLU A 193 -10.74 -13.00 13.08
C GLU A 193 -12.01 -12.50 12.38
N GLU A 194 -12.58 -11.37 12.82
CA GLU A 194 -13.79 -10.81 12.22
C GLU A 194 -13.56 -10.15 10.86
N ALA A 195 -12.31 -9.86 10.51
CA ALA A 195 -11.91 -9.29 9.21
C ALA A 195 -11.47 -10.34 8.18
N THR A 196 -11.45 -11.64 8.54
CA THR A 196 -10.91 -12.75 7.72
C THR A 196 -11.29 -12.70 6.24
N PRO A 197 -12.57 -12.55 5.83
CA PRO A 197 -12.93 -12.51 4.41
C PRO A 197 -12.27 -11.33 3.68
N THR A 198 -12.31 -10.14 4.28
CA THR A 198 -11.74 -8.92 3.71
C THR A 198 -10.22 -9.02 3.60
N LEU A 199 -9.55 -9.57 4.61
CA LEU A 199 -8.09 -9.75 4.61
C LEU A 199 -7.64 -10.69 3.47
N LEU A 200 -8.28 -11.85 3.35
CA LEU A 200 -7.95 -12.86 2.34
C LEU A 200 -8.34 -12.44 0.92
N ASP A 201 -9.47 -11.75 0.75
CA ASP A 201 -9.85 -11.19 -0.55
C ASP A 201 -8.96 -10.01 -0.96
N GLY A 202 -8.40 -9.27 0.02
CA GLY A 202 -7.34 -8.29 -0.21
C GLY A 202 -6.12 -8.92 -0.89
N LEU A 203 -5.56 -9.99 -0.31
CA LEU A 203 -4.38 -10.69 -0.88
C LEU A 203 -4.62 -11.23 -2.30
N ARG A 204 -5.88 -11.48 -2.68
CA ARG A 204 -6.26 -11.99 -4.01
C ARG A 204 -6.45 -10.89 -5.07
N ALA A 205 -6.62 -9.64 -4.65
CA ALA A 205 -7.11 -8.55 -5.50
C ALA A 205 -6.15 -7.36 -5.59
N ARG A 206 -5.10 -7.32 -4.77
CA ARG A 206 -4.15 -6.22 -4.64
C ARG A 206 -2.73 -6.74 -4.49
N GLU A 207 -1.78 -5.90 -4.88
CA GLU A 207 -0.33 -6.13 -4.79
C GLU A 207 0.32 -5.10 -3.83
N ASP A 208 -0.44 -4.09 -3.38
CA ASP A 208 0.02 -2.89 -2.67
C ASP A 208 -0.48 -2.81 -1.20
N LEU A 209 -0.55 -3.95 -0.51
CA LEU A 209 -1.01 -4.02 0.88
C LEU A 209 0.19 -3.98 1.84
N PRO A 210 0.11 -3.23 2.96
CA PRO A 210 1.21 -3.14 3.92
C PRO A 210 1.51 -4.50 4.55
N ILE A 211 2.78 -4.76 4.91
CA ILE A 211 3.20 -6.01 5.58
C ILE A 211 2.34 -6.42 6.79
N GLU A 212 1.76 -5.48 7.55
CA GLU A 212 0.82 -5.84 8.64
C GLU A 212 -0.47 -6.49 8.14
N TRP A 213 -0.91 -6.21 6.91
CA TRP A 213 -2.03 -6.90 6.27
C TRP A 213 -1.67 -8.35 5.97
N PHE A 214 -0.51 -8.58 5.37
CA PHE A 214 -0.01 -9.94 5.12
C PHE A 214 0.09 -10.74 6.43
N ARG A 215 0.69 -10.15 7.47
CA ARG A 215 0.77 -10.75 8.81
C ARG A 215 -0.61 -11.05 9.40
N ALA A 216 -1.57 -10.12 9.27
CA ALA A 216 -2.93 -10.32 9.78
C ALA A 216 -3.67 -11.43 9.02
N ALA A 217 -3.55 -11.46 7.69
CA ALA A 217 -4.15 -12.49 6.83
C ALA A 217 -3.55 -13.88 7.10
N LEU A 218 -2.23 -13.97 7.30
CA LEU A 218 -1.54 -15.23 7.63
C LEU A 218 -2.06 -15.87 8.91
N VAL A 219 -2.31 -15.06 9.96
CA VAL A 219 -2.84 -15.53 11.26
C VAL A 219 -4.24 -16.16 11.16
N VAL A 220 -5.03 -15.82 10.14
CA VAL A 220 -6.40 -16.34 9.93
C VAL A 220 -6.56 -17.22 8.70
N ALA A 221 -5.48 -17.47 7.96
CA ALA A 221 -5.51 -18.32 6.78
C ALA A 221 -5.77 -19.79 7.17
N GLU A 222 -6.71 -20.44 6.50
CA GLU A 222 -6.86 -21.89 6.56
C GLU A 222 -6.02 -22.56 5.45
N PRO A 223 -5.78 -23.88 5.48
CA PRO A 223 -5.04 -24.57 4.41
C PRO A 223 -5.62 -24.41 2.99
N GLY A 224 -6.88 -23.98 2.86
CA GLY A 224 -7.48 -23.64 1.57
C GLY A 224 -7.05 -22.26 1.02
N ASP A 225 -6.50 -21.39 1.86
CA ASP A 225 -6.08 -20.03 1.53
C ASP A 225 -4.57 -19.90 1.28
N HIS A 226 -3.78 -20.92 1.63
CA HIS A 226 -2.31 -20.90 1.51
C HIS A 226 -1.81 -20.56 0.09
N ASP A 227 -2.53 -20.97 -0.96
CA ASP A 227 -2.24 -20.62 -2.36
C ASP A 227 -2.34 -19.10 -2.64
N ALA A 228 -3.28 -18.40 -1.99
CA ALA A 228 -3.40 -16.95 -2.11
C ALA A 228 -2.29 -16.23 -1.32
N VAL A 229 -1.96 -16.73 -0.13
CA VAL A 229 -0.84 -16.22 0.68
C VAL A 229 0.50 -16.41 -0.05
N ALA A 230 0.73 -17.58 -0.65
CA ALA A 230 1.94 -17.91 -1.39
C ALA A 230 2.11 -17.04 -2.65
N ARG A 231 1.02 -16.79 -3.41
CA ARG A 231 1.06 -15.87 -4.55
C ARG A 231 1.28 -14.42 -4.15
N TYR A 232 0.69 -13.95 -3.05
CA TYR A 232 0.94 -12.60 -2.58
C TYR A 232 2.40 -12.43 -2.17
N PHE A 233 2.95 -13.36 -1.39
CA PHE A 233 4.37 -13.41 -1.05
C PHE A 233 5.28 -13.40 -2.28
N ALA A 234 4.94 -14.17 -3.32
CA ALA A 234 5.71 -14.26 -4.55
C ALA A 234 5.71 -12.96 -5.39
N GLY A 235 4.79 -12.04 -5.14
CA GLY A 235 4.70 -10.72 -5.79
C GLY A 235 5.13 -9.53 -4.92
N MET A 236 5.67 -9.77 -3.72
CA MET A 236 6.16 -8.70 -2.84
C MET A 236 7.43 -8.04 -3.38
N GLU A 237 7.57 -6.74 -3.16
CA GLU A 237 8.82 -6.02 -3.40
C GLU A 237 9.92 -6.49 -2.44
N ALA A 238 11.18 -6.42 -2.88
CA ALA A 238 12.33 -6.95 -2.15
C ALA A 238 12.52 -6.42 -0.72
N TRP A 239 12.01 -5.22 -0.41
CA TRP A 239 12.14 -4.63 0.92
C TRP A 239 11.11 -5.16 1.94
N GLU A 240 10.07 -5.87 1.50
CA GLU A 240 9.09 -6.56 2.36
C GLU A 240 9.33 -8.07 2.45
N ILE A 241 9.88 -8.68 1.39
CA ILE A 241 9.91 -10.15 1.25
C ILE A 241 10.70 -10.86 2.37
N ASP A 242 11.76 -10.23 2.91
CA ASP A 242 12.55 -10.80 4.01
C ASP A 242 11.71 -10.98 5.29
N GLU A 243 10.90 -9.98 5.65
CA GLU A 243 10.02 -10.08 6.82
C GLU A 243 8.90 -11.10 6.57
N ALA A 244 8.33 -11.11 5.36
CA ALA A 244 7.28 -12.04 4.98
C ALA A 244 7.76 -13.50 4.99
N TYR A 245 8.97 -13.76 4.49
CA TYR A 245 9.60 -15.08 4.54
C TYR A 245 9.79 -15.54 5.98
N ASP A 246 10.27 -14.66 6.87
CA ASP A 246 10.48 -15.02 8.28
C ASP A 246 9.16 -15.28 9.02
N LEU A 247 8.06 -14.62 8.64
CA LEU A 247 6.71 -14.95 9.10
C LEU A 247 6.27 -16.34 8.61
N LEU A 248 6.35 -16.60 7.29
CA LEU A 248 5.96 -17.91 6.72
C LEU A 248 6.77 -19.08 7.28
N ARG A 249 8.07 -18.87 7.55
CA ARG A 249 8.99 -19.86 8.13
C ARG A 249 8.64 -20.26 9.56
N LEU A 250 7.84 -19.45 10.28
CA LEU A 250 7.34 -19.78 11.61
C LEU A 250 6.02 -20.58 11.56
N GLU A 251 5.30 -20.55 10.42
CA GLU A 251 4.03 -21.25 10.27
C GLU A 251 4.23 -22.73 9.92
N ARG A 252 3.84 -23.59 10.87
CA ARG A 252 4.21 -25.01 10.86
C ARG A 252 3.56 -25.82 9.73
N ASP A 253 2.33 -25.48 9.37
CA ASP A 253 1.51 -26.23 8.42
C ASP A 253 1.42 -25.52 7.04
N PHE A 254 2.26 -24.49 6.82
CA PHE A 254 2.38 -23.77 5.56
C PHE A 254 3.41 -24.42 4.62
N ASP A 255 3.12 -24.44 3.31
CA ASP A 255 4.03 -24.99 2.30
C ASP A 255 5.03 -23.92 1.83
N LEU A 256 6.06 -23.71 2.65
CA LEU A 256 7.11 -22.72 2.38
C LEU A 256 7.91 -23.05 1.11
N ASP A 257 8.16 -24.34 0.84
CA ASP A 257 8.86 -24.78 -0.37
C ASP A 257 8.12 -24.30 -1.63
N HIS A 258 6.79 -24.48 -1.67
CA HIS A 258 5.96 -24.01 -2.78
C HIS A 258 5.95 -22.48 -2.92
N ALA A 259 5.85 -21.74 -1.82
CA ALA A 259 5.84 -20.27 -1.86
C ALA A 259 7.18 -19.68 -2.33
N VAL A 260 8.30 -20.28 -1.91
CA VAL A 260 9.65 -19.90 -2.38
C VAL A 260 9.86 -20.28 -3.84
N GLU A 261 9.35 -21.42 -4.30
CA GLU A 261 9.37 -21.80 -5.72
C GLU A 261 8.61 -20.78 -6.58
N LEU A 262 7.38 -20.40 -6.18
CA LEU A 262 6.59 -19.37 -6.87
C LEU A 262 7.31 -18.02 -6.93
N ALA A 263 7.84 -17.55 -5.80
CA ALA A 263 8.60 -16.29 -5.74
C ALA A 263 9.82 -16.33 -6.68
N TRP A 264 10.51 -17.47 -6.74
CA TRP A 264 11.67 -17.65 -7.62
C TRP A 264 11.32 -17.80 -9.10
N GLU A 265 10.15 -18.33 -9.44
CA GLU A 265 9.68 -18.37 -10.83
C GLU A 265 9.27 -16.98 -11.33
N MET A 266 8.69 -16.14 -10.47
CA MET A 266 8.35 -14.76 -10.79
C MET A 266 9.60 -13.88 -10.93
N SER A 267 10.45 -13.81 -9.88
CA SER A 267 11.57 -12.87 -9.83
C SER A 267 12.75 -13.18 -10.75
N ARG A 268 12.79 -14.36 -11.38
CA ARG A 268 13.92 -14.80 -12.24
C ARG A 268 14.24 -13.85 -13.40
N PHE A 269 13.24 -13.10 -13.87
CA PHE A 269 13.32 -12.20 -15.01
C PHE A 269 13.16 -10.72 -14.65
N ASP A 270 12.94 -10.41 -13.37
CA ASP A 270 12.89 -9.04 -12.87
C ASP A 270 14.30 -8.43 -12.76
N ASP A 271 14.40 -7.22 -12.22
CA ASP A 271 15.68 -6.54 -12.08
C ASP A 271 16.59 -7.21 -11.04
N GLN A 272 17.85 -6.77 -11.00
CA GLN A 272 18.87 -7.43 -10.19
C GLN A 272 18.62 -7.34 -8.68
N HIS A 273 17.96 -6.30 -8.19
CA HIS A 273 17.65 -6.12 -6.78
C HIS A 273 16.64 -7.17 -6.32
N ASP A 274 15.48 -7.21 -6.97
CA ASP A 274 14.38 -8.09 -6.58
C ASP A 274 14.73 -9.56 -6.78
N ARG A 275 15.39 -9.88 -7.91
CA ARG A 275 15.91 -11.24 -8.13
C ARG A 275 16.91 -11.68 -7.06
N LEU A 276 17.73 -10.77 -6.50
CA LEU A 276 18.68 -11.12 -5.45
C LEU A 276 18.00 -11.36 -4.10
N ALA A 277 17.01 -10.54 -3.74
CA ALA A 277 16.24 -10.70 -2.50
C ALA A 277 15.51 -12.07 -2.45
N VAL A 278 15.02 -12.58 -3.58
CA VAL A 278 14.45 -13.94 -3.63
C VAL A 278 15.52 -15.03 -3.73
N ALA A 279 16.64 -14.79 -4.42
CA ALA A 279 17.66 -15.80 -4.69
C ALA A 279 18.26 -16.41 -3.41
N GLN A 280 18.35 -15.66 -2.31
CA GLN A 280 18.81 -16.18 -1.02
C GLN A 280 17.90 -17.29 -0.47
N PHE A 281 16.58 -17.10 -0.52
CA PHE A 281 15.59 -18.07 -0.07
C PHE A 281 15.53 -19.26 -1.03
N ALA A 282 15.45 -19.00 -2.33
CA ALA A 282 15.44 -20.05 -3.34
C ALA A 282 16.70 -20.94 -3.28
N ALA A 283 17.89 -20.36 -3.08
CA ALA A 283 19.12 -21.12 -2.87
C ALA A 283 19.09 -21.94 -1.55
N ALA A 284 18.46 -21.43 -0.49
CA ALA A 284 18.25 -22.14 0.77
C ALA A 284 17.21 -23.27 0.69
N HIS A 285 16.35 -23.27 -0.34
CA HIS A 285 15.34 -24.29 -0.65
C HIS A 285 15.73 -25.25 -1.79
N GLY A 286 16.94 -25.13 -2.34
CA GLY A 286 17.49 -26.10 -3.30
C GLY A 286 17.43 -25.71 -4.78
N HIS A 287 17.12 -24.45 -5.10
CA HIS A 287 17.22 -23.91 -6.45
C HIS A 287 18.70 -23.60 -6.80
N LEU A 288 19.31 -24.44 -7.65
CA LEU A 288 20.73 -24.32 -8.04
C LEU A 288 21.01 -23.06 -8.88
N ASP A 289 20.05 -22.65 -9.70
CA ASP A 289 20.10 -21.44 -10.51
C ASP A 289 20.06 -20.18 -9.62
N ALA A 290 19.25 -20.18 -8.56
CA ALA A 290 19.27 -19.12 -7.54
C ALA A 290 20.62 -19.03 -6.83
N LEU A 291 21.22 -20.17 -6.45
CA LEU A 291 22.58 -20.19 -5.89
C LEU A 291 23.60 -19.59 -6.87
N GLY A 292 23.46 -19.88 -8.18
CA GLY A 292 24.28 -19.28 -9.23
C GLY A 292 24.14 -17.76 -9.33
N VAL A 293 22.94 -17.21 -9.12
CA VAL A 293 22.72 -15.75 -9.06
C VAL A 293 23.47 -15.11 -7.89
N LEU A 294 23.49 -15.76 -6.71
CA LEU A 294 24.27 -15.27 -5.57
C LEU A 294 25.78 -15.22 -5.88
N PHE A 295 26.35 -16.27 -6.47
CA PHE A 295 27.77 -16.28 -6.87
C PHE A 295 28.08 -15.24 -7.97
N GLY A 296 27.14 -15.03 -8.90
CA GLY A 296 27.25 -14.00 -9.94
C GLY A 296 27.22 -12.57 -9.41
N ALA A 297 26.55 -12.33 -8.28
CA ALA A 297 26.44 -11.01 -7.64
C ALA A 297 27.58 -10.66 -6.67
N LEU A 298 28.54 -11.56 -6.44
CA LEU A 298 29.76 -11.24 -5.70
C LEU A 298 30.53 -10.13 -6.43
N PRO A 299 30.88 -9.00 -5.77
CA PRO A 299 31.73 -7.98 -6.39
C PRO A 299 33.13 -8.53 -6.66
N ASP A 300 33.80 -8.00 -7.67
CA ASP A 300 35.17 -8.40 -8.00
C ASP A 300 36.15 -7.90 -6.93
N ASP A 301 37.15 -8.71 -6.58
CA ASP A 301 38.10 -8.42 -5.48
C ASP A 301 38.94 -7.13 -5.72
N GLU A 302 38.94 -6.59 -6.95
CA GLU A 302 39.61 -5.34 -7.33
C GLU A 302 38.74 -4.08 -7.20
N ASP A 303 37.41 -4.21 -7.06
CA ASP A 303 36.46 -3.08 -6.91
C ASP A 303 35.36 -3.38 -5.85
N PRO A 304 35.72 -3.32 -4.55
CA PRO A 304 34.78 -3.60 -3.46
C PRO A 304 33.74 -2.49 -3.22
N GLU A 305 33.88 -1.33 -3.88
CA GLU A 305 32.94 -0.18 -3.82
C GLU A 305 32.17 0.02 -5.14
N GLY A 306 32.32 -0.89 -6.11
CA GLY A 306 31.66 -0.81 -7.41
C GLY A 306 30.12 -0.86 -7.33
N GLU A 307 29.44 -0.69 -8.48
CA GLU A 307 27.98 -0.53 -8.59
C GLU A 307 27.15 -1.60 -7.84
N HIS A 308 27.72 -2.79 -7.62
CA HIS A 308 27.08 -3.87 -6.87
C HIS A 308 27.06 -3.68 -5.33
N ALA A 309 28.01 -2.94 -4.75
CA ALA A 309 28.11 -2.78 -3.29
C ALA A 309 26.92 -2.04 -2.67
N HIS A 310 26.24 -1.19 -3.44
CA HIS A 310 25.10 -0.38 -2.98
C HIS A 310 23.72 -1.08 -3.14
N MET A 311 23.66 -2.28 -3.71
CA MET A 311 22.39 -3.01 -3.90
C MET A 311 21.94 -3.84 -2.69
N PHE A 312 22.72 -3.88 -1.60
CA PHE A 312 22.45 -4.72 -0.43
C PHE A 312 21.80 -3.94 0.73
N TRP A 313 20.64 -3.31 0.47
CA TRP A 313 19.92 -2.52 1.49
C TRP A 313 19.37 -3.35 2.65
N HIS A 314 19.21 -4.66 2.48
CA HIS A 314 18.59 -5.57 3.47
C HIS A 314 19.59 -6.41 4.30
N GLY A 315 20.89 -6.11 4.20
CA GLY A 315 21.85 -6.38 5.28
C GLY A 315 22.60 -7.72 5.27
N GLU A 316 22.25 -8.70 4.43
CA GLU A 316 23.09 -9.88 4.20
C GLU A 316 23.83 -9.83 2.85
N ASP A 317 25.15 -9.60 2.93
CA ASP A 317 26.08 -9.74 1.81
C ASP A 317 25.99 -11.16 1.19
N PRO A 318 25.81 -11.31 -0.15
CA PRO A 318 25.73 -12.60 -0.83
C PRO A 318 26.85 -13.57 -0.46
N ARG A 319 28.06 -13.06 -0.15
CA ARG A 319 29.19 -13.86 0.32
C ARG A 319 28.91 -14.57 1.64
N SER A 320 28.22 -13.90 2.57
CA SER A 320 27.82 -14.47 3.86
C SER A 320 26.80 -15.59 3.68
N ILE A 321 25.80 -15.35 2.82
CA ILE A 321 24.77 -16.35 2.44
C ILE A 321 25.42 -17.55 1.76
N ILE A 322 26.31 -17.34 0.78
CA ILE A 322 27.09 -18.40 0.12
C ILE A 322 27.90 -19.23 1.13
N MET A 323 28.58 -18.58 2.08
CA MET A 323 29.38 -19.27 3.10
C MET A 323 28.53 -20.02 4.14
N LEU A 324 27.28 -19.59 4.36
CA LEU A 324 26.28 -20.28 5.15
C LEU A 324 25.73 -21.50 4.41
N LEU A 325 25.31 -21.34 3.15
CA LEU A 325 24.67 -22.39 2.33
C LEU A 325 25.66 -23.44 1.81
N THR A 326 26.95 -23.11 1.65
CA THR A 326 27.95 -23.98 0.98
C THR A 326 29.21 -24.18 1.83
N PRO A 327 30.03 -25.22 1.54
CA PRO A 327 31.37 -25.38 2.11
C PRO A 327 32.43 -24.49 1.43
N ALA A 328 32.07 -23.65 0.46
CA ALA A 328 33.02 -22.81 -0.29
C ALA A 328 33.67 -21.74 0.61
N ARG A 329 34.98 -21.52 0.47
CA ARG A 329 35.75 -20.55 1.25
C ARG A 329 36.85 -19.97 0.35
N GLY A 330 37.19 -18.69 0.53
CA GLY A 330 38.19 -17.99 -0.27
C GLY A 330 37.84 -16.50 -0.48
N SER A 331 38.56 -15.80 -1.35
CA SER A 331 38.18 -14.49 -1.90
C SER A 331 36.91 -14.57 -2.77
N ASN A 332 36.41 -13.46 -3.32
CA ASN A 332 35.23 -13.53 -4.20
C ASN A 332 35.56 -14.24 -5.52
N ALA A 333 36.76 -14.02 -6.08
CA ALA A 333 37.26 -14.78 -7.23
C ALA A 333 37.36 -16.29 -6.92
N GLU A 334 37.96 -16.68 -5.78
CA GLU A 334 38.05 -18.10 -5.39
C GLU A 334 36.67 -18.75 -5.18
N LEU A 335 35.67 -17.99 -4.70
CA LEU A 335 34.28 -18.45 -4.59
C LEU A 335 33.62 -18.65 -5.97
N LYS A 336 33.78 -17.69 -6.91
CA LYS A 336 33.28 -17.81 -8.30
C LYS A 336 33.89 -19.03 -8.99
N GLU A 337 35.22 -19.17 -8.97
CA GLU A 337 35.93 -20.33 -9.54
C GLU A 337 35.49 -21.66 -8.90
N TRP A 338 35.26 -21.68 -7.58
CA TRP A 338 34.75 -22.86 -6.89
C TRP A 338 33.36 -23.26 -7.40
N PHE A 339 32.45 -22.31 -7.60
CA PHE A 339 31.11 -22.62 -8.11
C PHE A 339 31.17 -23.17 -9.53
N GLU A 340 31.86 -22.50 -10.46
CA GLU A 340 32.04 -22.99 -11.84
C GLU A 340 32.63 -24.41 -11.91
N ALA A 341 33.60 -24.70 -11.04
CA ALA A 341 34.26 -26.01 -10.98
C ALA A 341 33.44 -27.10 -10.26
N LYS A 342 32.37 -26.75 -9.53
CA LYS A 342 31.61 -27.67 -8.66
C LYS A 342 30.12 -27.75 -8.94
N GLU A 343 29.50 -26.79 -9.61
CA GLU A 343 28.07 -26.69 -9.95
C GLU A 343 27.43 -28.05 -10.25
N LYS A 344 27.97 -28.78 -11.25
CA LYS A 344 27.46 -30.08 -11.73
C LYS A 344 27.59 -31.25 -10.74
N PHE A 345 28.24 -31.02 -9.61
CA PHE A 345 28.45 -31.97 -8.52
C PHE A 345 27.79 -31.50 -7.23
N LEU A 346 27.07 -30.36 -7.22
CA LEU A 346 26.37 -29.88 -6.04
C LEU A 346 25.09 -30.69 -5.82
N ILE A 347 24.88 -31.10 -4.58
CA ILE A 347 23.65 -31.76 -4.09
C ILE A 347 23.16 -30.96 -2.88
N PHE A 348 21.87 -30.65 -2.89
CA PHE A 348 21.19 -30.01 -1.78
C PHE A 348 20.76 -31.03 -0.72
N ASP A 349 21.00 -30.73 0.56
CA ASP A 349 20.48 -31.47 1.72
C ASP A 349 19.34 -30.67 2.37
N PRO A 350 18.07 -31.04 2.14
CA PRO A 350 16.92 -30.30 2.68
C PRO A 350 16.85 -30.34 4.21
N ASN A 351 17.49 -31.31 4.88
CA ASN A 351 17.50 -31.37 6.34
C ASN A 351 18.43 -30.33 6.98
N ARG A 352 19.25 -29.66 6.17
CA ARG A 352 20.26 -28.69 6.61
C ARG A 352 20.16 -27.35 5.88
N SER A 353 19.30 -27.25 4.86
CA SER A 353 19.24 -26.14 3.91
C SER A 353 20.63 -25.78 3.35
N LYS A 354 21.41 -26.80 2.93
CA LYS A 354 22.82 -26.63 2.53
C LYS A 354 23.20 -27.49 1.33
N TRP A 355 24.15 -26.97 0.57
CA TRP A 355 24.74 -27.60 -0.60
C TRP A 355 26.05 -28.30 -0.27
N PHE A 356 26.25 -29.50 -0.83
CA PHE A 356 27.44 -30.31 -0.67
C PHE A 356 27.97 -30.77 -2.02
N VAL A 357 29.30 -30.91 -2.15
CA VAL A 357 29.92 -31.49 -3.34
C VAL A 357 29.85 -33.02 -3.24
N GLN A 358 29.16 -33.67 -4.17
CA GLN A 358 29.22 -35.12 -4.33
C GLN A 358 30.65 -35.52 -4.68
N GLN A 359 31.28 -36.32 -3.80
CA GLN A 359 32.53 -36.95 -4.17
C GLN A 359 32.23 -37.97 -5.27
N ALA A 360 32.86 -37.81 -6.44
CA ALA A 360 32.83 -38.82 -7.48
C ALA A 360 33.40 -40.12 -6.89
N SER A 361 32.52 -41.12 -6.71
CA SER A 361 32.93 -42.45 -6.28
C SER A 361 33.83 -43.05 -7.35
N VAL A 362 35.14 -43.04 -7.10
CA VAL A 362 36.15 -43.63 -7.97
C VAL A 362 35.93 -45.15 -7.99
N SER A 363 35.30 -45.62 -9.06
CA SER A 363 35.03 -47.04 -9.36
C SER A 363 36.23 -47.73 -10.00
#